data_AF-A0A518K7A3-F1
#
_entry.id   AF-A0A518K7A3-F1
#
_cell.length_a   1.000
_cell.length_b   1.000
_cell.length_c   1.000
_cell.angle_alpha   90.00
_cell.angle_beta   90.00
_cell.angle_gamma   90.00
#
_symmetry.space_group_name_H-M   'P 1'
#
loop_
_entity.id
_entity.type
_entity.pdbx_description
1 polymer ?
#
loop_
_entity_poly.entity_id
_entity_poly.type
_entity_poly.pdbx_seq_one_letter_code
_entity_poly.pdbx_strand_id
1 'polypeptide(L)'
;MQTPLPQPFDISNLEPVLLQATLKLPSLSPADVRAGSHLFSSALADGGYCDARRNPAVLTELLTRCLLAVSTELLEQPDRVLACFDTDRFGPRSERSCDLLVASGAGATKNAFWIERRVRRWKMSDECWAAVRAGIVTMAVGSLVTIGRLPLTTFSEPALH
;
A
#
# COMPACT_ATOMS: atom_id res chain seq x y z
N MET A 1 33.67 0.25 -0.84
CA MET A 1 32.78 0.89 -1.83
C MET A 1 31.58 1.43 -1.09
N GLN A 2 31.33 2.75 -1.13
CA GLN A 2 30.09 3.31 -0.59
C GLN A 2 28.99 3.04 -1.61
N THR A 3 27.94 2.33 -1.20
CA THR A 3 26.72 2.20 -2.01
C THR A 3 26.10 3.59 -2.13
N PRO A 4 25.88 4.13 -3.34
CA PRO A 4 25.21 5.42 -3.47
C PRO A 4 23.84 5.34 -2.77
N LEU A 5 23.51 6.37 -1.99
CA LEU A 5 22.20 6.47 -1.38
C LEU A 5 21.16 6.44 -2.51
N PRO A 6 20.11 5.60 -2.40
CA PRO A 6 19.05 5.58 -3.40
C PRO A 6 18.45 7.00 -3.48
N GLN A 7 18.30 7.51 -4.69
CA GLN A 7 17.57 8.76 -4.89
C GLN A 7 16.16 8.59 -4.28
N PRO A 8 15.65 9.58 -3.53
CA PRO A 8 14.32 9.50 -2.95
C PRO A 8 13.29 9.33 -4.07
N PHE A 9 12.40 8.37 -3.91
CA PHE A 9 11.32 8.12 -4.85
C PHE A 9 10.33 9.30 -4.81
N ASP A 10 10.18 10.02 -5.92
CA ASP A 10 9.34 11.22 -5.99
C ASP A 10 7.86 10.85 -6.09
N ILE A 11 7.20 10.82 -4.93
CA ILE A 11 5.77 10.54 -4.80
C ILE A 11 4.92 11.62 -5.47
N SER A 12 5.43 12.85 -5.66
CA SER A 12 4.68 13.96 -6.25
C SER A 12 4.23 13.65 -7.68
N ASN A 13 5.04 12.89 -8.43
CA ASN A 13 4.70 12.42 -9.78
C ASN A 13 3.57 11.38 -9.80
N LEU A 14 3.11 10.91 -8.64
CA LEU A 14 1.97 9.99 -8.50
C LEU A 14 0.63 10.72 -8.27
N GLU A 15 0.65 12.06 -8.27
CA GLU A 15 -0.48 12.94 -7.99
C GLU A 15 -1.22 12.59 -6.68
N PRO A 16 -0.50 12.57 -5.54
CA PRO A 16 -1.12 12.27 -4.26
C PRO A 16 -1.95 13.45 -3.76
N VAL A 17 -3.08 13.16 -3.14
CA VAL A 17 -3.96 14.13 -2.46
C VAL A 17 -4.18 13.65 -1.03
N LEU A 18 -3.97 14.54 -0.06
CA LEU A 18 -4.24 14.25 1.35
C LEU A 18 -5.72 14.53 1.65
N LEU A 19 -6.42 13.55 2.20
CA LEU A 19 -7.82 13.64 2.63
C LEU A 19 -7.98 13.14 4.06
N GLN A 20 -8.86 13.76 4.82
CA GLN A 20 -9.31 13.23 6.10
C GLN A 20 -10.60 12.44 5.89
N ALA A 21 -10.66 11.24 6.46
CA ALA A 21 -11.84 10.38 6.38
C ALA A 21 -12.05 9.59 7.67
N THR A 22 -13.31 9.39 8.03
CA THR A 22 -13.68 8.44 9.08
C THR A 22 -13.90 7.07 8.46
N LEU A 23 -13.09 6.09 8.84
CA LEU A 23 -13.19 4.72 8.36
C LEU A 23 -13.58 3.77 9.49
N LYS A 24 -14.43 2.78 9.19
CA LYS A 24 -14.76 1.69 10.12
C LYS A 24 -13.79 0.52 9.91
N LEU A 25 -12.68 0.52 10.66
CA LEU A 25 -11.54 -0.37 10.44
C LEU A 25 -11.58 -1.61 11.34
N PRO A 26 -11.03 -2.75 10.90
CA PRO A 26 -10.89 -3.95 11.73
C PRO A 26 -9.84 -3.76 12.84
N SER A 27 -9.80 -4.70 13.77
CA SER A 27 -8.71 -4.80 14.75
C SER A 27 -7.58 -5.67 14.19
N LEU A 28 -6.38 -5.12 14.08
CA LEU A 28 -5.17 -5.84 13.65
C LEU A 28 -4.11 -5.76 14.75
N SER A 29 -3.56 -6.91 15.13
CA SER A 29 -2.39 -6.96 16.00
C SER A 29 -1.11 -6.70 15.21
N PRO A 30 0.01 -6.32 15.87
CA PRO A 30 1.31 -6.24 15.22
C PRO A 30 1.76 -7.56 14.57
N ALA A 31 1.29 -8.71 15.08
CA ALA A 31 1.58 -10.01 14.48
C ALA A 31 0.87 -10.20 13.13
N ASP A 32 -0.36 -9.73 13.00
CA ASP A 32 -1.13 -9.77 11.75
C ASP A 32 -0.46 -8.91 10.67
N VAL A 33 -0.02 -7.71 11.06
CA VAL A 33 0.70 -6.80 10.15
C VAL A 33 2.00 -7.43 9.67
N ARG A 34 2.79 -8.04 10.58
CA ARG A 34 4.01 -8.76 10.20
C ARG A 34 3.73 -9.93 9.25
N ALA A 35 2.67 -10.70 9.50
CA ALA A 35 2.26 -11.78 8.61
C ALA A 35 1.88 -11.26 7.22
N GLY A 36 1.17 -10.14 7.13
CA GLY A 36 0.85 -9.47 5.86
C GLY A 36 2.09 -8.97 5.11
N SER A 37 3.04 -8.32 5.80
CA SER A 37 4.32 -7.91 5.21
C SER A 37 5.14 -9.11 4.71
N HIS A 38 5.11 -10.23 5.45
CA HIS A 38 5.77 -11.46 5.01
C HIS A 38 5.09 -12.05 3.78
N LEU A 39 3.76 -12.12 3.74
CA LEU A 39 3.00 -12.60 2.57
C LEU A 39 3.34 -11.81 1.31
N PHE A 40 3.36 -10.47 1.42
CA PHE A 40 3.79 -9.60 0.32
C PHE A 40 5.20 -9.93 -0.17
N SER A 41 6.15 -10.05 0.77
CA SER A 41 7.56 -10.28 0.45
C SER A 41 7.80 -11.66 -0.16
N SER A 42 7.17 -12.69 0.39
CA SER A 42 7.28 -14.08 -0.08
C SER A 42 6.62 -14.25 -1.44
N ALA A 43 5.42 -13.71 -1.66
CA ALA A 43 4.76 -13.77 -2.97
C ALA A 43 5.62 -13.15 -4.08
N LEU A 44 6.28 -12.03 -3.80
CA LEU A 44 7.21 -11.41 -4.76
C LEU A 44 8.49 -12.22 -4.98
N ALA A 45 8.99 -12.90 -3.95
CA ALA A 45 10.17 -13.74 -4.04
C ALA A 45 9.91 -15.03 -4.83
N ASP A 46 8.79 -15.71 -4.54
CA ASP A 46 8.41 -16.99 -5.15
C ASP A 46 8.05 -16.84 -6.64
N GLY A 47 7.48 -15.71 -7.02
CA GLY A 47 7.24 -15.38 -8.42
C GLY A 47 8.50 -15.09 -9.24
N GLY A 48 9.69 -15.14 -8.63
CA GLY A 48 10.97 -14.98 -9.34
C GLY A 48 11.18 -13.57 -9.89
N TYR A 49 10.52 -12.55 -9.31
CA TYR A 49 10.63 -11.15 -9.72
C TYR A 49 11.93 -10.52 -9.21
N CYS A 50 13.05 -11.20 -9.49
CA CYS A 50 14.42 -10.87 -9.08
C CYS A 50 14.88 -9.48 -9.51
N ASP A 51 14.20 -8.85 -10.48
CA ASP A 51 14.38 -7.44 -10.82
C ASP A 51 14.09 -6.52 -9.62
N ALA A 52 13.17 -6.88 -8.71
CA ALA A 52 12.91 -6.13 -7.48
C ALA A 52 14.09 -6.21 -6.49
N ARG A 53 14.82 -7.34 -6.44
CA ARG A 53 16.06 -7.45 -5.64
C ARG A 53 17.21 -6.65 -6.26
N ARG A 54 17.25 -6.56 -7.59
CA ARG A 54 18.27 -5.81 -8.34
C ARG A 54 17.96 -4.32 -8.43
N ASN A 55 16.70 -3.93 -8.24
CA ASN A 55 16.25 -2.55 -8.30
C ASN A 55 15.22 -2.29 -7.19
N PRO A 56 15.67 -1.97 -5.96
CA PRO A 56 14.77 -1.68 -4.84
C PRO A 56 13.83 -0.49 -5.11
N ALA A 57 14.23 0.47 -5.96
CA ALA A 57 13.38 1.60 -6.31
C ALA A 57 12.09 1.18 -7.04
N VAL A 58 12.15 0.11 -7.84
CA VAL A 58 10.97 -0.46 -8.51
C VAL A 58 10.00 -1.09 -7.51
N LEU A 59 10.54 -1.74 -6.48
CA LEU A 59 9.72 -2.33 -5.42
C LEU A 59 9.04 -1.24 -4.59
N THR A 60 9.79 -0.19 -4.22
CA THR A 60 9.24 0.99 -3.54
C THR A 60 8.17 1.64 -4.39
N GLU A 61 8.41 1.88 -5.68
CA GLU A 61 7.42 2.46 -6.60
C GLU A 61 6.14 1.62 -6.66
N LEU A 62 6.26 0.30 -6.81
CA LEU A 62 5.11 -0.60 -6.82
C LEU A 62 4.34 -0.52 -5.51
N LEU A 63 5.03 -0.65 -4.37
CA LEU A 63 4.41 -0.60 -3.05
C LEU A 63 3.68 0.74 -2.86
N THR A 64 4.32 1.86 -3.19
CA THR A 64 3.72 3.20 -3.05
C THR A 64 2.48 3.36 -3.92
N ARG A 65 2.55 2.98 -5.21
CA ARG A 65 1.39 3.06 -6.11
C ARG A 65 0.25 2.18 -5.64
N CYS A 66 0.54 0.98 -5.15
CA CYS A 66 -0.49 0.09 -4.63
C CYS A 66 -1.09 0.58 -3.31
N LEU A 67 -0.30 1.20 -2.42
CA LEU A 67 -0.83 1.81 -1.19
C LEU A 67 -1.77 2.98 -1.52
N LEU A 68 -1.43 3.84 -2.49
CA LEU A 68 -2.32 4.90 -2.98
C LEU A 68 -3.60 4.31 -3.59
N ALA A 69 -3.48 3.24 -4.38
CA ALA A 69 -4.64 2.55 -4.95
C ALA A 69 -5.55 1.98 -3.86
N VAL A 70 -5.00 1.29 -2.86
CA VAL A 70 -5.75 0.77 -1.72
C VAL A 70 -6.43 1.88 -0.93
N SER A 71 -5.77 3.02 -0.69
CA SER A 71 -6.42 4.14 0.00
C SER A 71 -7.53 4.79 -0.81
N THR A 72 -7.38 4.86 -2.13
CA THR A 72 -8.45 5.32 -3.03
C THR A 72 -9.64 4.34 -2.98
N GLU A 73 -9.38 3.04 -3.08
CA GLU A 73 -10.41 2.00 -2.98
C GLU A 73 -11.09 1.95 -1.59
N LEU A 74 -10.37 2.28 -0.50
CA LEU A 74 -10.94 2.37 0.84
C LEU A 74 -11.97 3.51 0.97
N LEU A 75 -11.79 4.61 0.23
CA LEU A 75 -12.76 5.71 0.19
C LEU A 75 -13.98 5.36 -0.64
N GLU A 76 -13.77 4.72 -1.80
CA GLU A 76 -14.83 4.45 -2.75
C GLU A 76 -15.64 3.20 -2.42
N GLN A 77 -14.97 2.13 -1.96
CA GLN A 77 -15.53 0.80 -1.77
C GLN A 77 -14.92 0.11 -0.53
N PRO A 78 -15.09 0.67 0.69
CA PRO A 78 -14.46 0.17 1.92
C PRO A 78 -14.77 -1.31 2.17
N ASP A 79 -16.02 -1.75 1.97
CA ASP A 79 -16.41 -3.14 2.22
C ASP A 79 -15.69 -4.13 1.32
N ARG A 80 -15.40 -3.76 0.07
CA ARG A 80 -14.66 -4.61 -0.86
C ARG A 80 -13.20 -4.78 -0.45
N VAL A 81 -12.56 -3.70 0.02
CA VAL A 81 -11.16 -3.77 0.49
C VAL A 81 -11.07 -4.54 1.80
N LEU A 82 -12.04 -4.32 2.69
CA LEU A 82 -12.03 -4.88 4.04
C LEU A 82 -12.63 -6.29 4.14
N ALA A 83 -13.19 -6.83 3.04
CA ALA A 83 -13.79 -8.17 2.99
C ALA A 83 -12.87 -9.29 3.50
N CYS A 84 -11.55 -9.17 3.32
CA CYS A 84 -10.60 -10.16 3.83
C CYS A 84 -10.46 -10.18 5.37
N PHE A 85 -11.08 -9.22 6.06
CA PHE A 85 -11.11 -9.13 7.52
C PHE A 85 -12.51 -9.44 8.10
N ASP A 86 -13.44 -9.97 7.30
CA ASP A 86 -14.78 -10.36 7.78
C ASP A 86 -14.77 -11.71 8.48
N THR A 87 -14.05 -11.77 9.60
CA THR A 87 -14.05 -12.91 10.52
C THR A 87 -14.08 -12.42 11.97
N ASP A 88 -14.57 -13.25 12.88
CA ASP A 88 -14.65 -12.92 14.31
C ASP A 88 -13.30 -12.49 14.90
N ARG A 89 -12.19 -12.99 14.36
CA ARG A 89 -10.83 -12.64 14.76
C ARG A 89 -10.53 -11.14 14.64
N PHE A 90 -11.05 -10.48 13.61
CA PHE A 90 -10.74 -9.08 13.29
C PHE A 90 -11.85 -8.11 13.70
N GLY A 91 -12.94 -8.64 14.29
CA GLY A 91 -14.09 -7.87 14.76
C GLY A 91 -14.00 -7.51 16.25
N PRO A 92 -14.87 -6.58 16.71
CA PRO A 92 -15.72 -5.70 15.90
C PRO A 92 -14.92 -4.56 15.23
N ARG A 93 -15.37 -4.13 14.03
CA ARG A 93 -14.77 -2.96 13.35
C ARG A 93 -15.13 -1.67 14.10
N SER A 94 -14.16 -0.79 14.28
CA SER A 94 -14.30 0.46 15.04
C SER A 94 -14.06 1.69 14.15
N GLU A 95 -14.83 2.75 14.38
CA GLU A 95 -14.65 4.02 13.66
C GLU A 95 -13.35 4.71 14.09
N ARG A 96 -12.61 5.21 13.11
CA ARG A 96 -11.35 5.93 13.31
C ARG A 96 -11.25 7.06 12.30
N SER A 97 -10.84 8.23 12.76
CA SER A 97 -10.39 9.32 11.89
C SER A 97 -9.02 8.97 11.32
N CYS A 98 -8.86 9.08 10.02
CA CYS A 98 -7.64 8.74 9.31
C CYS A 98 -7.25 9.83 8.33
N ASP A 99 -5.95 10.10 8.25
CA ASP A 99 -5.34 10.90 7.21
C ASP A 99 -4.90 9.96 6.08
N LEU A 100 -5.59 10.04 4.95
CA LEU A 100 -5.36 9.19 3.79
C LEU A 100 -4.64 9.96 2.71
N LEU A 101 -3.52 9.41 2.26
CA LEU A 101 -2.93 9.81 1.00
C LEU A 101 -3.58 8.96 -0.11
N VAL A 102 -4.34 9.61 -0.98
CA VAL A 102 -5.01 8.96 -2.12
C VAL A 102 -4.45 9.47 -3.43
N ALA A 103 -4.72 8.78 -4.53
CA ALA A 103 -4.42 9.33 -5.84
C ALA A 103 -5.53 10.29 -6.28
N SER A 104 -5.17 11.39 -6.96
CA SER A 104 -6.14 12.21 -7.70
C SER A 104 -6.89 11.35 -8.73
N GLY A 105 -8.01 11.82 -9.29
CA GLY A 105 -8.72 11.05 -10.35
C GLY A 105 -7.82 10.69 -11.56
N ALA A 106 -6.97 11.63 -11.98
CA ALA A 106 -5.98 11.38 -13.04
C ALA A 106 -4.82 10.49 -12.55
N GLY A 107 -4.36 10.70 -11.32
CA GLY A 107 -3.36 9.89 -10.65
C GLY A 107 -3.78 8.43 -10.48
N ALA A 108 -5.04 8.18 -10.10
CA ALA A 108 -5.60 6.85 -9.92
C ALA A 108 -5.53 6.04 -11.22
N THR A 109 -5.92 6.67 -12.34
CA THR A 109 -5.85 6.06 -13.68
C THR A 109 -4.40 5.73 -14.06
N LYS A 110 -3.46 6.69 -13.86
CA LYS A 110 -2.03 6.50 -14.15
C LYS A 110 -1.42 5.39 -13.30
N ASN A 111 -1.75 5.36 -12.01
CA ASN A 111 -1.24 4.38 -11.05
C ASN A 111 -1.77 2.98 -11.37
N ALA A 112 -3.06 2.83 -11.64
CA ALA A 112 -3.67 1.56 -12.02
C ALA A 112 -3.03 1.00 -13.30
N PHE A 113 -2.88 1.82 -14.34
CA PHE A 113 -2.23 1.42 -15.59
C PHE A 113 -0.78 0.97 -15.38
N TRP A 114 -0.01 1.69 -14.55
CA TRP A 114 1.37 1.32 -14.26
C TRP A 114 1.44 -0.03 -13.52
N ILE A 115 0.60 -0.22 -12.50
CA ILE A 115 0.52 -1.46 -11.71
C ILE A 115 0.20 -2.64 -12.64
N GLU A 116 -0.86 -2.51 -13.44
CA GLU A 116 -1.28 -3.55 -14.38
C GLU A 116 -0.17 -3.90 -15.37
N ARG A 117 0.46 -2.88 -15.98
CA ARG A 117 1.58 -3.09 -16.91
C ARG A 117 2.74 -3.81 -16.22
N ARG A 118 3.02 -3.52 -14.95
CA ARG A 118 4.09 -4.15 -14.19
C ARG A 118 3.78 -5.61 -13.87
N VAL A 119 2.59 -5.89 -13.36
CA VAL A 119 2.08 -7.25 -13.10
C VAL A 119 2.16 -8.10 -14.37
N ARG A 120 1.68 -7.57 -15.52
CA ARG A 120 1.76 -8.24 -16.83
C ARG A 120 3.20 -8.46 -17.29
N ARG A 121 4.06 -7.45 -17.18
CA ARG A 121 5.49 -7.56 -17.57
C ARG A 121 6.21 -8.65 -16.77
N TRP A 122 5.88 -8.77 -15.49
CA TRP A 122 6.40 -9.79 -14.61
C TRP A 122 5.75 -11.16 -14.81
N LYS A 123 4.69 -11.25 -15.64
CA LYS A 123 3.92 -12.48 -15.83
C LYS A 123 3.45 -13.06 -14.50
N MET A 124 3.01 -12.17 -13.61
CA MET A 124 2.52 -12.58 -12.30
C MET A 124 1.21 -13.33 -12.46
N SER A 125 1.11 -14.51 -11.82
CA SER A 125 -0.14 -15.25 -11.81
C SER A 125 -1.20 -14.51 -10.97
N ASP A 126 -2.46 -14.81 -11.22
CA ASP A 126 -3.55 -14.20 -10.46
C ASP A 126 -3.47 -14.55 -8.97
N GLU A 127 -3.03 -15.76 -8.61
CA GLU A 127 -2.84 -16.14 -7.20
C GLU A 127 -1.71 -15.33 -6.55
N CYS A 128 -0.59 -15.16 -7.26
CA CYS A 128 0.54 -14.38 -6.77
C CYS A 128 0.14 -12.90 -6.60
N TRP A 129 -0.57 -12.33 -7.57
CA TRP A 129 -1.07 -10.96 -7.47
C TRP A 129 -2.08 -10.79 -6.33
N ALA A 130 -2.96 -11.76 -6.13
CA ALA A 130 -3.90 -11.75 -5.01
C ALA A 130 -3.16 -11.76 -3.67
N ALA A 131 -2.10 -12.57 -3.51
CA ALA A 131 -1.27 -12.60 -2.31
C ALA A 131 -0.52 -11.28 -2.07
N VAL A 132 0.06 -10.70 -3.13
CA VAL A 132 0.70 -9.37 -3.09
C VAL A 132 -0.30 -8.30 -2.63
N ARG A 133 -1.49 -8.26 -3.25
CA ARG A 133 -2.55 -7.30 -2.91
C ARG A 133 -3.03 -7.50 -1.48
N ALA A 134 -3.24 -8.74 -1.03
CA ALA A 134 -3.64 -9.04 0.35
C ALA A 134 -2.60 -8.55 1.38
N GLY A 135 -1.31 -8.75 1.10
CA GLY A 135 -0.23 -8.22 1.92
C GLY A 135 -0.22 -6.70 1.98
N ILE A 136 -0.40 -6.02 0.84
CA ILE A 136 -0.47 -4.55 0.77
C ILE A 136 -1.68 -3.99 1.52
N VAL A 137 -2.86 -4.58 1.34
CA VAL A 137 -4.07 -4.21 2.09
C VAL A 137 -3.86 -4.38 3.59
N THR A 138 -3.26 -5.49 4.02
CA THR A 138 -2.95 -5.73 5.44
C THR A 138 -2.00 -4.68 6.00
N MET A 139 -0.96 -4.30 5.24
CA MET A 139 -0.03 -3.24 5.66
C MET A 139 -0.72 -1.87 5.71
N ALA A 140 -1.55 -1.54 4.72
CA ALA A 140 -2.29 -0.28 4.68
C ALA A 140 -3.23 -0.15 5.89
N VAL A 141 -4.11 -1.14 6.08
CA VAL A 141 -5.08 -1.15 7.18
C VAL A 141 -4.37 -1.23 8.53
N GLY A 142 -3.31 -2.04 8.65
CA GLY A 142 -2.48 -2.09 9.86
C GLY A 142 -1.89 -0.72 10.24
N SER A 143 -1.41 0.04 9.25
CA SER A 143 -0.91 1.40 9.46
C SER A 143 -2.02 2.35 9.91
N LEU A 144 -3.19 2.31 9.27
CA LEU A 144 -4.33 3.15 9.64
C LEU A 144 -4.85 2.84 11.06
N VAL A 145 -4.91 1.56 11.42
CA VAL A 145 -5.31 1.12 12.78
C VAL A 145 -4.27 1.49 13.83
N THR A 146 -2.98 1.50 13.49
CA THR A 146 -1.92 1.76 14.48
C THR A 146 -1.66 3.25 14.66
N ILE A 147 -1.58 4.01 13.57
CA ILE A 147 -1.12 5.40 13.57
C ILE A 147 -2.05 6.38 12.83
N GLY A 148 -3.21 5.93 12.34
CA GLY A 148 -4.20 6.79 11.67
C GLY A 148 -3.79 7.30 10.29
N ARG A 149 -2.67 6.82 9.72
CA ARG A 149 -2.15 7.27 8.42
C ARG A 149 -1.37 6.16 7.71
N LEU A 150 -1.17 6.29 6.39
CA LEU A 150 -0.33 5.38 5.61
C LEU A 150 1.18 5.66 5.80
N PRO A 151 2.06 4.65 5.62
CA PRO A 151 3.51 4.81 5.70
C PRO A 151 4.08 5.28 4.35
N LEU A 152 3.43 6.25 3.72
CA LEU A 152 3.91 6.93 2.52
C LEU A 152 4.51 8.25 3.03
N THR A 153 5.83 8.25 3.22
CA THR A 153 6.68 9.36 3.70
C THR A 153 5.96 10.63 4.12
N THR A 154 6.12 10.97 5.39
CA THR A 154 5.83 12.26 6.00
C THR A 154 6.00 13.40 4.99
N PHE A 155 4.91 14.14 4.72
CA PHE A 155 5.01 15.56 4.35
C PHE A 155 5.65 16.27 5.54
N SER A 156 6.94 16.11 5.71
CA SER A 156 7.73 17.04 6.50
C SER A 156 8.01 18.19 5.54
N GLU A 157 7.06 19.13 5.43
CA GLU A 157 7.50 20.51 5.32
C GLU A 157 8.40 20.75 6.53
N PRO A 158 9.67 21.16 6.37
CA PRO A 158 10.24 21.99 7.40
C PRO A 158 9.41 23.28 7.40
N ALA A 159 8.70 23.50 8.51
CA ALA A 159 8.17 24.80 8.84
C ALA A 159 9.26 25.85 8.60
N LEU A 160 8.86 26.92 7.91
CA LEU A 160 9.60 28.15 7.70
C LEU A 160 10.45 28.51 8.93
N HIS A 161 11.77 28.61 8.74
CA HIS A 161 12.65 29.53 9.49
C HIS A 161 13.78 30.00 8.58
#